data_AF-A0A8B8DMA9-F1
#
_entry.id   AF-A0A8B8DMA9-F1
#
_cell.length_a   1.000
_cell.length_b   1.000
_cell.length_c   1.000
_cell.angle_alpha   90.00
_cell.angle_beta   90.00
_cell.angle_gamma   90.00
#
_symmetry.space_group_name_H-M   'P 1'
#
loop_
_entity.id
_entity.type
_entity.pdbx_description
1 polymer ?
#
loop_
_entity_poly.entity_id
_entity_poly.type
_entity_poly.pdbx_seq_one_letter_code
_entity_poly.pdbx_strand_id
1 'polypeptide(L)'
;MPPKYPSFRKGRDGAPVLYDSDGARQYNERAWFPPRGPSQVDNDAKECVRGRGGDVSDRKDLLGEYILQFGKYRGQKFIWLLENCPGYVGWLIGCILEDRRKGDKSSVSQMANKDALLVIKPTI
;
A
#
# COMPACT_ATOMS: atom_id res chain seq x y z
N MET A 1 5.60 19.58 3.34
CA MET A 1 4.41 18.96 2.73
C MET A 1 4.71 17.48 2.51
N PRO A 2 3.80 16.54 2.85
CA PRO A 2 3.99 15.14 2.46
C PRO A 2 3.98 15.05 0.92
N PRO A 3 4.83 14.20 0.32
CA PRO A 3 4.92 14.13 -1.14
C PRO A 3 3.63 13.53 -1.75
N LYS A 4 3.18 14.12 -2.87
CA LYS A 4 2.01 13.67 -3.66
C LYS A 4 2.21 12.28 -4.27
N TYR A 5 3.47 11.89 -4.49
CA TYR A 5 3.85 10.62 -5.08
C TYR A 5 4.88 9.92 -4.19
N PRO A 6 4.85 8.56 -4.11
CA PRO A 6 5.86 7.81 -3.38
C PRO A 6 7.25 8.21 -3.87
N SER A 7 8.09 8.67 -2.95
CA SER A 7 9.48 8.99 -3.25
C SER A 7 10.33 7.75 -2.98
N PHE A 8 10.58 6.96 -4.03
CA PHE A 8 11.50 5.83 -3.92
C PHE A 8 12.86 6.32 -3.43
N ARG A 9 13.39 5.65 -2.40
CA ARG A 9 14.74 5.91 -1.90
C ARG A 9 15.73 5.71 -3.04
N LYS A 10 16.68 6.63 -3.16
CA LYS A 10 17.75 6.57 -4.17
C LYS A 10 19.10 6.36 -3.50
N GLY A 11 19.96 5.56 -4.12
CA GLY A 11 21.35 5.39 -3.73
C GLY A 11 22.18 6.63 -4.08
N ARG A 12 23.47 6.59 -3.71
CA ARG A 12 24.43 7.67 -4.04
C ARG A 12 24.62 7.84 -5.55
N ASP A 13 24.33 6.80 -6.32
CA ASP A 13 24.32 6.73 -7.78
C ASP A 13 23.01 7.22 -8.41
N GLY A 14 22.02 7.63 -7.59
CA GLY A 14 20.69 8.01 -8.05
C GLY A 14 19.78 6.84 -8.43
N ALA A 15 20.26 5.59 -8.32
CA ALA A 15 19.48 4.40 -8.63
C ALA A 15 18.45 4.12 -7.51
N PRO A 16 17.26 3.59 -7.85
CA PRO A 16 16.28 3.20 -6.84
C PRO A 16 16.81 2.11 -5.91
N VAL A 17 16.63 2.32 -4.60
CA VAL A 17 16.96 1.34 -3.57
C VAL A 17 15.80 0.36 -3.43
N LEU A 18 16.04 -0.89 -3.79
CA LEU A 18 15.03 -1.96 -3.79
C LEU A 18 15.06 -2.85 -2.53
N TYR A 19 16.03 -2.66 -1.64
CA TYR A 19 16.09 -3.37 -0.35
C TYR A 19 15.34 -2.62 0.75
N ASP A 20 14.89 -3.35 1.77
CA ASP A 20 14.17 -2.80 2.92
C ASP A 20 14.95 -1.71 3.65
N SER A 21 14.27 -0.63 4.03
CA SER A 21 14.81 0.41 4.91
C SER A 21 15.03 -0.10 6.32
N ASP A 22 15.79 0.64 7.13
CA ASP A 22 15.90 0.31 8.55
C ASP A 22 14.56 0.43 9.27
N GLY A 23 13.70 1.39 8.87
CA GLY A 23 12.34 1.51 9.38
C GLY A 23 11.46 0.30 9.06
N ALA A 24 11.67 -0.33 7.90
CA ALA A 24 11.03 -1.59 7.52
C ALA A 24 11.54 -2.79 8.31
N ARG A 25 12.85 -2.89 8.48
CA ARG A 25 13.52 -3.98 9.22
C ARG A 25 13.16 -3.98 10.69
N GLN A 26 13.10 -2.78 11.29
CA GLN A 26 12.77 -2.57 12.69
C GLN A 26 11.26 -2.46 12.93
N TYR A 27 10.43 -2.57 11.89
CA TYR A 27 8.98 -2.50 12.05
C TYR A 27 8.51 -3.70 12.88
N ASN A 28 8.08 -3.39 14.10
CA ASN A 28 7.35 -4.32 14.93
C ASN A 28 5.89 -4.31 14.52
N GLU A 29 5.36 -5.50 14.26
CA GLU A 29 3.95 -5.68 13.94
C GLU A 29 3.09 -5.04 15.04
N ARG A 30 2.11 -4.23 14.62
CA ARG A 30 1.20 -3.59 15.57
C ARG A 30 0.34 -4.65 16.25
N ALA A 31 -0.06 -4.37 17.48
CA ALA A 31 -1.06 -5.17 18.17
C ALA A 31 -2.27 -5.41 17.26
N TRP A 32 -2.76 -6.65 17.26
CA TRP A 32 -3.86 -7.04 16.39
C TRP A 32 -5.09 -6.16 16.66
N PHE A 33 -5.68 -5.62 15.60
CA PHE A 33 -6.97 -4.91 15.64
C PHE A 33 -8.01 -5.68 14.80
N PRO A 34 -9.30 -5.36 14.78
CA PRO A 34 -10.23 -5.89 13.77
C PRO A 34 -10.00 -5.22 12.41
N PRO A 35 -10.03 -5.95 11.26
CA PRO A 35 -9.91 -5.34 9.93
C PRO A 35 -11.04 -4.34 9.67
N ARG A 36 -10.72 -3.20 9.06
CA ARG A 36 -11.72 -2.22 8.63
C ARG A 36 -12.38 -2.63 7.32
N GLY A 37 -13.65 -2.23 7.16
CA GLY A 37 -14.39 -2.44 5.91
C GLY A 37 -13.87 -1.55 4.77
N PRO A 38 -14.09 -1.92 3.50
CA PRO A 38 -13.57 -1.17 2.35
C PRO A 38 -13.95 0.32 2.35
N SER A 39 -15.22 0.64 2.64
CA SER A 39 -15.69 2.03 2.71
C SER A 39 -15.03 2.84 3.82
N GLN A 40 -14.69 2.19 4.94
CA GLN A 40 -14.00 2.87 6.04
C GLN A 40 -12.55 3.17 5.67
N VAL A 41 -11.85 2.21 5.05
CA VAL A 41 -10.47 2.44 4.56
C VAL A 41 -10.44 3.56 3.51
N ASP A 42 -11.41 3.59 2.60
CA ASP A 42 -11.55 4.64 1.59
C ASP A 42 -11.84 6.02 2.21
N ASN A 43 -12.75 6.10 3.19
CA ASN A 43 -13.05 7.35 3.89
C ASN A 43 -11.84 7.87 4.68
N ASP A 44 -11.17 7.00 5.45
CA ASP A 44 -9.96 7.33 6.21
C ASP A 44 -8.86 7.88 5.27
N ALA A 45 -8.70 7.27 4.09
CA ALA A 45 -7.74 7.70 3.08
C ALA A 45 -8.12 9.07 2.49
N LYS A 46 -9.40 9.29 2.14
CA LYS A 46 -9.89 10.58 1.64
C LYS A 46 -9.70 11.70 2.65
N GLU A 47 -9.93 11.44 3.94
CA GLU A 47 -9.66 12.40 5.01
C GLU A 47 -8.16 12.73 5.10
N CYS A 48 -7.29 11.72 5.02
CA CYS A 48 -5.84 11.94 5.00
C CYS A 48 -5.40 12.80 3.82
N VAL A 49 -5.89 12.49 2.60
CA VAL A 49 -5.58 13.26 1.38
C VAL A 49 -6.04 14.71 1.53
N ARG A 50 -7.29 14.93 1.95
CA ARG A 50 -7.84 16.29 2.18
C ARG A 50 -7.05 17.05 3.24
N GLY A 51 -6.72 16.39 4.36
CA GLY A 51 -6.00 17.01 5.47
C GLY A 51 -4.60 17.51 5.11
N ARG A 52 -3.95 16.90 4.10
CA ARG A 52 -2.66 17.37 3.57
C ARG A 52 -2.76 18.28 2.34
N GLY A 53 -3.97 18.63 1.91
CA GLY A 53 -4.21 19.42 0.69
C GLY A 53 -3.95 18.66 -0.62
N GLY A 54 -4.07 17.33 -0.60
CA GLY A 54 -3.98 16.48 -1.78
C GLY A 54 -5.28 16.40 -2.58
N ASP A 55 -5.29 15.57 -3.61
CA ASP A 55 -6.40 15.42 -4.56
C ASP A 55 -7.05 14.03 -4.42
N VAL A 56 -8.27 13.98 -3.89
CA VAL A 56 -9.03 12.73 -3.74
C VAL A 56 -9.49 12.12 -5.07
N SER A 57 -9.46 12.90 -6.16
CA SER A 57 -9.75 12.40 -7.51
C SER A 57 -8.51 11.79 -8.18
N ASP A 58 -7.30 12.13 -7.71
CA ASP A 58 -6.08 11.44 -8.10
C ASP A 58 -6.02 10.08 -7.39
N ARG A 59 -6.31 9.04 -8.17
CA ARG A 59 -6.37 7.66 -7.68
C ARG A 59 -5.06 7.19 -7.03
N LYS A 60 -3.90 7.67 -7.51
CA LYS A 60 -2.60 7.29 -6.94
C LYS A 60 -2.41 7.97 -5.58
N ASP A 61 -2.80 9.23 -5.49
CA ASP A 61 -2.74 10.03 -4.27
C ASP A 61 -3.61 9.41 -3.17
N LEU A 62 -4.84 9.02 -3.54
CA LEU A 62 -5.79 8.36 -2.65
C LEU A 62 -5.30 6.96 -2.20
N LEU A 63 -4.89 6.10 -3.13
CA LEU A 63 -4.47 4.74 -2.79
C LEU A 63 -3.17 4.69 -1.98
N GLY A 64 -2.29 5.70 -2.12
CA GLY A 64 -1.12 5.81 -1.26
C GLY A 64 -1.48 5.91 0.22
N GLU A 65 -2.61 6.54 0.55
CA GLU A 65 -3.09 6.72 1.92
C GLU A 65 -3.83 5.49 2.48
N TYR A 66 -4.08 4.46 1.68
CA TYR A 66 -4.78 3.26 2.15
C TYR A 66 -3.96 2.55 3.22
N ILE A 67 -4.60 2.31 4.37
CA ILE A 67 -3.99 1.56 5.46
C ILE A 67 -4.12 0.07 5.16
N LEU A 68 -3.01 -0.67 5.26
CA LEU A 68 -3.01 -2.12 5.16
C LEU A 68 -3.82 -2.74 6.30
N GLN A 69 -4.78 -3.58 5.95
CA GLN A 69 -5.63 -4.28 6.93
C GLN A 69 -5.12 -5.69 7.26
N PHE A 70 -4.01 -6.13 6.64
CA PHE A 70 -3.47 -7.49 6.72
C PHE A 70 -1.94 -7.51 6.70
N GLY A 71 -1.37 -8.67 7.02
CA GLY A 71 0.06 -8.96 6.90
C GLY A 71 0.94 -8.25 7.92
N LYS A 72 2.27 -8.45 7.80
CA LYS A 72 3.28 -7.91 8.73
C LYS A 72 3.17 -6.39 8.91
N TYR A 73 2.91 -5.65 7.82
CA TYR A 73 2.85 -4.18 7.81
C TYR A 73 1.43 -3.64 8.04
N ARG A 74 0.57 -4.44 8.66
CA ARG A 74 -0.78 -4.05 9.02
C ARG A 74 -0.78 -2.76 9.86
N GLY A 75 -1.71 -1.86 9.53
CA GLY A 75 -1.84 -0.55 10.16
C GLY A 75 -0.97 0.54 9.52
N GLN A 76 -0.13 0.17 8.55
CA GLN A 76 0.72 1.11 7.83
C GLN A 76 0.10 1.53 6.50
N LYS A 77 0.44 2.74 6.03
CA LYS A 77 -0.01 3.27 4.74
C LYS A 77 0.70 2.61 3.58
N PHE A 78 0.01 2.42 2.46
CA PHE A 78 0.59 1.82 1.26
C PHE A 78 1.75 2.64 0.69
N ILE A 79 1.67 3.97 0.71
CA ILE A 79 2.76 4.86 0.28
C ILE A 79 4.04 4.62 1.09
N TRP A 80 3.91 4.43 2.40
CA TRP A 80 5.06 4.14 3.25
C TRP A 80 5.70 2.81 2.87
N LEU A 81 4.90 1.79 2.55
CA LEU A 81 5.40 0.48 2.14
C LEU A 81 6.17 0.56 0.80
N LEU A 82 5.71 1.36 -0.16
CA LEU A 82 6.41 1.60 -1.43
C LEU A 82 7.79 2.23 -1.21
N GLU A 83 7.90 3.16 -0.26
CA GLU A 83 9.15 3.88 0.03
C GLU A 83 10.12 3.06 0.89
N ASN A 84 9.60 2.21 1.77
CA ASN A 84 10.37 1.55 2.83
C ASN A 84 10.61 0.06 2.58
N CYS A 85 9.70 -0.63 1.89
CA CYS A 85 9.75 -2.09 1.67
C CYS A 85 9.35 -2.49 0.24
N PRO A 86 9.99 -1.97 -0.81
CA PRO A 86 9.57 -2.24 -2.19
C PRO A 86 9.63 -3.75 -2.55
N GLY A 87 10.52 -4.52 -1.93
CA GLY A 87 10.56 -5.98 -2.08
C GLY A 87 9.29 -6.67 -1.56
N TYR A 88 8.75 -6.23 -0.42
CA TYR A 88 7.49 -6.75 0.12
C TYR A 88 6.30 -6.39 -0.78
N VAL A 89 6.29 -5.18 -1.36
CA VAL A 89 5.27 -4.78 -2.34
C VAL A 89 5.32 -5.68 -3.58
N GLY A 90 6.53 -5.94 -4.11
CA GLY A 90 6.71 -6.84 -5.25
C GLY A 90 6.20 -8.25 -4.97
N TRP A 91 6.53 -8.81 -3.80
CA TRP A 91 6.01 -10.10 -3.37
C TRP A 91 4.48 -10.10 -3.24
N LEU A 92 3.90 -9.07 -2.61
CA LEU A 92 2.45 -8.94 -2.43
C LEU A 92 1.71 -8.91 -3.78
N ILE A 93 2.21 -8.13 -4.75
CA ILE A 93 1.66 -8.08 -6.10
C ILE A 93 1.76 -9.47 -6.76
N GLY A 94 2.90 -10.14 -6.63
CA GLY A 94 3.09 -11.51 -7.13
C GLY A 94 2.05 -12.48 -6.56
N CYS A 95 1.82 -12.47 -5.24
CA CYS A 95 0.78 -13.28 -4.60
C CYS A 95 -0.61 -12.95 -5.13
N ILE A 96 -0.96 -11.68 -5.26
CA ILE A 96 -2.28 -11.26 -5.76
C ILE A 96 -2.51 -11.74 -7.21
N LEU A 97 -1.50 -11.63 -8.06
CA LEU A 97 -1.58 -12.09 -9.46
C LEU A 97 -1.73 -13.62 -9.54
N GLU A 98 -0.99 -14.34 -8.70
CA GLU A 98 -1.09 -15.81 -8.58
C GLU A 98 -2.45 -16.27 -8.04
N ASP A 99 -2.98 -15.62 -6.99
CA ASP A 99 -4.32 -15.89 -6.44
C ASP A 99 -5.39 -15.74 -7.53
N ARG A 100 -5.29 -14.68 -8.34
CA ARG A 100 -6.18 -14.46 -9.49
C ARG A 100 -6.03 -15.53 -10.57
N ARG A 101 -4.79 -15.94 -10.87
CA ARG A 101 -4.51 -16.99 -11.87
C ARG A 101 -5.12 -18.33 -11.45
N LYS A 102 -5.09 -18.65 -10.16
CA LYS A 102 -5.62 -19.90 -9.61
C LYS A 102 -7.13 -19.88 -9.37
N GLY A 103 -7.78 -18.72 -9.51
CA GLY A 103 -9.21 -18.56 -9.28
C GLY A 103 -9.62 -18.79 -7.81
N ASP A 104 -8.66 -18.70 -6.88
CA ASP A 104 -8.87 -19.08 -5.49
C ASP A 104 -9.64 -17.97 -4.75
N LYS A 105 -10.83 -18.30 -4.26
CA LYS A 105 -11.80 -17.36 -3.66
C LYS A 105 -11.71 -17.30 -2.13
N SER A 106 -10.62 -17.81 -1.53
CA SER A 106 -10.51 -17.78 -0.07
C SER A 106 -10.35 -16.33 0.45
N SER A 107 -11.41 -15.89 1.13
CA SER A 107 -11.67 -14.55 1.70
C SER A 107 -12.09 -13.43 0.72
N VAL A 108 -13.35 -13.52 0.28
CA VAL A 108 -14.10 -12.47 -0.44
C VAL A 108 -13.95 -11.07 0.20
N SER A 109 -13.73 -10.99 1.52
CA SER A 109 -13.48 -9.73 2.26
C SER A 109 -12.04 -9.19 2.15
N GLN A 110 -11.01 -10.04 2.02
CA GLN A 110 -9.64 -9.59 1.77
C GLN A 110 -9.41 -9.29 0.28
N MET A 111 -10.18 -9.93 -0.61
CA MET A 111 -10.15 -9.70 -2.05
C MET A 111 -10.53 -8.26 -2.41
N ALA A 112 -11.58 -7.69 -1.79
CA ALA A 112 -11.98 -6.31 -2.07
C ALA A 112 -10.87 -5.28 -1.77
N ASN A 113 -10.11 -5.50 -0.70
CA ASN A 113 -8.97 -4.66 -0.33
C ASN A 113 -7.74 -4.91 -1.22
N LYS A 114 -7.48 -6.17 -1.64
CA LYS A 114 -6.43 -6.52 -2.63
C LYS A 114 -6.75 -5.97 -4.02
N ASP A 115 -8.02 -5.99 -4.43
CA ASP A 115 -8.50 -5.54 -5.74
C ASP A 115 -8.41 -4.02 -5.89
N ALA A 116 -8.64 -3.27 -4.81
CA ALA A 116 -8.44 -1.82 -4.80
C ALA A 116 -7.00 -1.42 -5.23
N LEU A 117 -6.00 -2.22 -4.83
CA LEU A 117 -4.58 -2.02 -5.15
C LEU A 117 -4.24 -2.35 -6.62
N LEU A 118 -4.98 -3.27 -7.25
CA LEU A 118 -4.75 -3.71 -8.64
C LEU A 118 -5.28 -2.74 -9.70
N VAL A 119 -6.21 -1.85 -9.36
CA VAL A 119 -6.72 -0.86 -10.32
C VAL A 119 -5.69 0.25 -10.58
N ILE A 120 -4.51 0.21 -9.93
CA ILE A 120 -3.32 0.95 -10.37
C ILE A 120 -2.76 0.21 -11.60
N LYS A 121 -3.41 0.34 -12.75
CA LYS A 121 -2.77 -0.02 -14.01
C LYS A 121 -1.62 0.97 -14.25
N PRO A 122 -0.36 0.53 -14.39
CA PRO A 122 0.64 1.35 -15.02
C PRO A 122 0.24 1.47 -16.49
N THR A 123 -0.22 2.65 -16.89
CA THR A 123 -0.28 3.00 -18.31
C THR A 123 1.16 3.11 -18.77
N ILE A 124 1.61 2.11 -19.54
CA ILE A 124 2.74 2.25 -20.46
C ILE A 124 2.13 2.73 -21.78
#